data_AF-A0A952FER9-F1
#
_entry.id   AF-A0A952FER9-F1
#
_cell.length_a   1.000
_cell.length_b   1.000
_cell.length_c   1.000
_cell.angle_alpha   90.00
_cell.angle_beta   90.00
_cell.angle_gamma   90.00
#
_symmetry.space_group_name_H-M   'P 1'
#
loop_
_entity.id
_entity.type
_entity.pdbx_description
1 polymer ?
#
loop_
_entity_poly.entity_id
_entity_poly.type
_entity_poly.pdbx_seq_one_letter_code
_entity_poly.pdbx_strand_id
1 'polypeptide(L)'
;AGVATETIASDWLADQLHLSLARGDLAAIAQAIPAWRTGDLPRVRQLNDWVLQTRETSELRAQAEQMGRSLLDWLRNHDGANAAHIEACARMQPTYPVAFGLAASQTEADVRDCLLAYAFGWAENMVQAAIKSVPLGQSAGQRMLARLAHVIPAAVGSAMQLPDDERQAFSPMLAILSSQHETQYSRLFRS
;
A
#
# COMPACT_ATOMS: atom_id res chain seq x y z
N ALA A 1 -1.58 10.38 19.52
CA ALA A 1 -1.39 9.67 20.80
C ALA A 1 -2.73 9.05 21.19
N GLY A 2 -2.82 7.74 21.44
CA GLY A 2 -4.09 7.13 21.85
C GLY A 2 -4.30 5.65 21.56
N VAL A 3 -3.48 5.02 20.70
CA VAL A 3 -3.56 3.58 20.47
C VAL A 3 -2.85 2.85 21.61
N ALA A 4 -3.61 2.46 22.65
CA ALA A 4 -3.07 1.86 23.87
C ALA A 4 -3.60 0.46 24.17
N THR A 5 -4.61 0.00 23.42
CA THR A 5 -5.27 -1.30 23.64
C THR A 5 -5.49 -2.03 22.32
N GLU A 6 -5.72 -3.34 22.40
CA GLU A 6 -6.06 -4.18 21.24
C GLU A 6 -7.28 -3.63 20.49
N THR A 7 -8.34 -3.23 21.19
CA THR A 7 -9.56 -2.68 20.58
C THR A 7 -9.27 -1.41 19.80
N ILE A 8 -8.59 -0.44 20.44
CA ILE A 8 -8.29 0.84 19.78
C ILE A 8 -7.34 0.62 18.59
N ALA A 9 -6.37 -0.28 18.71
CA ALA A 9 -5.47 -0.62 17.61
C ALA A 9 -6.24 -1.27 16.45
N SER A 10 -7.17 -2.18 16.76
CA SER A 10 -8.00 -2.84 15.76
C SER A 10 -8.90 -1.86 15.02
N ASP A 11 -9.56 -0.95 15.75
CA ASP A 11 -10.43 0.08 15.17
C ASP A 11 -9.61 1.02 14.29
N TRP A 12 -8.47 1.49 14.79
CA TRP A 12 -7.58 2.36 14.03
C TRP A 12 -7.08 1.69 12.73
N LEU A 13 -6.71 0.40 12.77
CA LEU A 13 -6.29 -0.31 11.56
C LEU A 13 -7.43 -0.52 10.56
N ALA A 14 -8.65 -0.80 11.03
CA ALA A 14 -9.81 -0.87 10.15
C ALA A 14 -10.09 0.49 9.50
N ASP A 15 -9.96 1.58 10.26
CA ASP A 15 -10.09 2.93 9.72
C ASP A 15 -8.98 3.23 8.70
N GLN A 16 -7.72 2.86 8.96
CA GLN A 16 -6.64 3.04 7.99
C GLN A 16 -6.88 2.27 6.69
N LEU A 17 -7.43 1.05 6.78
CA LEU A 17 -7.80 0.26 5.62
C LEU A 17 -8.84 0.99 4.75
N HIS A 18 -9.90 1.52 5.36
CA HIS A 18 -11.02 2.11 4.61
C HIS A 18 -10.81 3.58 4.21
N LEU A 19 -10.12 4.36 5.04
CA LEU A 19 -9.94 5.80 4.85
C LEU A 19 -8.67 6.15 4.08
N SER A 20 -7.67 5.27 4.07
CA SER A 20 -6.39 5.50 3.40
C SER A 20 -6.12 4.44 2.33
N LEU A 21 -5.94 3.18 2.73
CA LEU A 21 -5.47 2.14 1.81
C LEU A 21 -6.44 1.90 0.64
N ALA A 22 -7.75 1.79 0.92
CA ALA A 22 -8.77 1.56 -0.08
C ALA A 22 -8.94 2.72 -1.06
N ARG A 23 -8.81 3.96 -0.58
CA ARG A 23 -9.04 5.18 -1.35
C ARG A 23 -7.81 5.66 -2.12
N GLY A 24 -6.63 5.15 -1.76
CA GLY A 24 -5.35 5.46 -2.39
C GLY A 24 -4.76 4.23 -3.07
N ASP A 25 -3.89 3.52 -2.36
CA ASP A 25 -3.02 2.48 -2.92
C ASP A 25 -3.79 1.34 -3.59
N LEU A 26 -4.85 0.80 -2.97
CA LEU A 26 -5.65 -0.26 -3.61
C LEU A 26 -6.35 0.25 -4.88
N ALA A 27 -6.89 1.46 -4.87
CA ALA A 27 -7.52 2.05 -6.05
C ALA A 27 -6.50 2.30 -7.17
N ALA A 28 -5.28 2.71 -6.83
CA ALA A 28 -4.20 2.86 -7.80
C ALA A 28 -3.77 1.50 -8.38
N ILE A 29 -3.63 0.46 -7.55
CA ILE A 29 -3.27 -0.90 -7.99
C ILE A 29 -4.36 -1.49 -8.88
N ALA A 30 -5.63 -1.31 -8.51
CA ALA A 30 -6.79 -1.81 -9.26
C ALA A 30 -6.76 -1.35 -10.72
N GLN A 31 -6.26 -0.14 -10.95
CA GLN A 31 -6.17 0.49 -12.27
C GLN A 31 -4.79 0.25 -12.93
N ALA A 32 -3.73 0.07 -12.14
CA ALA A 32 -2.39 -0.21 -12.66
C ALA A 32 -2.29 -1.62 -13.27
N ILE A 33 -2.91 -2.63 -12.65
CA ILE A 33 -2.88 -4.02 -13.16
C ILE A 33 -3.40 -4.10 -14.61
N PRO A 34 -4.61 -3.64 -14.94
CA PRO A 34 -5.10 -3.68 -16.32
C PRO A 34 -4.26 -2.78 -17.25
N ALA A 35 -3.81 -1.62 -16.80
CA ALA A 35 -2.95 -0.74 -17.62
C ALA A 35 -1.62 -1.41 -18.00
N TRP A 36 -1.01 -2.15 -17.08
CA TRP A 36 0.17 -2.97 -17.38
C TRP A 36 -0.14 -4.11 -18.36
N ARG A 37 -1.29 -4.79 -18.19
CA ARG A 37 -1.71 -5.87 -19.10
C ARG A 37 -1.97 -5.39 -20.52
N THR A 38 -2.49 -4.18 -20.69
CA THR A 38 -2.77 -3.59 -22.01
C THR A 38 -1.59 -2.78 -22.58
N GLY A 39 -0.51 -2.62 -21.83
CA GLY A 39 0.66 -1.82 -22.24
C GLY A 39 0.41 -0.31 -22.25
N ASP A 40 -0.58 0.18 -21.50
CA ASP A 40 -0.91 1.60 -21.37
C ASP A 40 0.07 2.31 -20.42
N LEU A 41 1.29 2.53 -20.90
CA LEU A 41 2.36 3.20 -20.16
C LEU A 41 2.01 4.64 -19.75
N PRO A 42 1.30 5.46 -20.56
CA PRO A 42 0.80 6.76 -20.11
C PRO A 42 -0.07 6.64 -18.86
N ARG A 43 -0.98 5.67 -18.82
CA ARG A 43 -1.83 5.44 -17.65
C ARG A 43 -1.05 5.00 -16.43
N VAL A 44 -0.13 4.05 -16.60
CA VAL A 44 0.78 3.61 -15.52
C VAL A 44 1.56 4.78 -14.93
N ARG A 45 2.10 5.67 -15.78
CA ARG A 45 2.83 6.85 -15.33
C ARG A 45 1.94 7.79 -14.55
N GLN A 46 0.73 8.08 -15.04
CA GLN A 46 -0.23 8.93 -14.33
C GLN A 46 -0.55 8.40 -12.93
N LEU A 47 -0.74 7.09 -12.78
CA LEU A 47 -0.98 6.45 -11.49
C LEU A 47 0.25 6.57 -10.56
N ASN A 48 1.45 6.36 -11.09
CA ASN A 48 2.69 6.49 -10.32
C ASN A 48 2.91 7.94 -9.83
N ASP A 49 2.72 8.90 -10.73
CA ASP A 49 2.86 10.33 -10.44
C ASP A 49 1.83 10.77 -9.40
N TRP A 50 0.59 10.27 -9.49
CA TRP A 50 -0.42 10.50 -8.47
C TRP A 50 0.07 10.03 -7.10
N VAL A 51 0.54 8.77 -6.98
CA VAL A 51 1.05 8.24 -5.70
C VAL A 51 2.20 9.09 -5.16
N LEU A 52 3.16 9.49 -6.01
CA LEU A 52 4.30 10.34 -5.60
C LEU A 52 3.87 11.73 -5.13
N GLN A 53 2.90 12.34 -5.82
CA GLN A 53 2.42 13.70 -5.51
C GLN A 53 1.52 13.73 -4.28
N THR A 54 0.85 12.61 -3.96
CA THR A 54 -0.08 12.54 -2.84
C THR A 54 0.52 11.90 -1.58
N ARG A 55 1.82 11.62 -1.54
CA ARG A 55 2.51 11.32 -0.27
C ARG A 55 2.75 12.62 0.48
N GLU A 56 2.03 12.79 1.58
CA GLU A 56 1.98 14.04 2.35
C GLU A 56 3.30 14.36 3.08
N THR A 57 4.12 13.36 3.39
CA THR A 57 5.39 13.51 4.11
C THR A 57 6.58 12.94 3.36
N SER A 58 7.78 13.42 3.69
CA SER A 58 9.01 13.01 3.02
C SER A 58 9.35 11.54 3.30
N GLU A 59 9.06 11.06 4.51
CA GLU A 59 9.26 9.66 4.90
C GLU A 59 8.30 8.72 4.17
N LEU A 60 7.01 9.06 4.05
CA LEU A 60 6.05 8.25 3.30
C LEU A 60 6.40 8.17 1.82
N ARG A 61 6.88 9.28 1.24
CA ARG A 61 7.37 9.30 -0.14
C ARG A 61 8.61 8.42 -0.31
N ALA A 62 9.61 8.60 0.55
CA ALA A 62 10.84 7.82 0.50
C ALA A 62 10.57 6.32 0.69
N GLN A 63 9.63 5.96 1.57
CA GLN A 63 9.19 4.57 1.76
C GLN A 63 8.58 4.00 0.47
N ALA A 64 7.63 4.72 -0.15
CA ALA A 64 6.98 4.27 -1.38
C ALA A 64 7.98 4.06 -2.53
N GLU A 65 8.93 4.98 -2.70
CA GLU A 65 9.99 4.92 -3.70
C GLU A 65 11.01 3.79 -3.40
N GLN A 66 11.40 3.61 -2.14
CA GLN A 66 12.34 2.56 -1.75
C GLN A 66 11.74 1.16 -1.95
N MET A 67 10.51 0.94 -1.48
CA MET A 67 9.81 -0.33 -1.64
C MET A 67 9.52 -0.65 -3.11
N GLY A 68 9.15 0.35 -3.91
CA GLY A 68 8.95 0.17 -5.35
C GLY A 68 10.24 -0.22 -6.09
N ARG A 69 11.37 0.42 -5.76
CA ARG A 69 12.69 0.02 -6.28
C ARG A 69 13.06 -1.41 -5.89
N SER A 70 12.91 -1.77 -4.62
CA SER A 70 13.23 -3.12 -4.15
C SER A 70 12.37 -4.20 -4.83
N LEU A 71 11.08 -3.94 -5.05
CA LEU A 71 10.23 -4.89 -5.77
C LEU A 71 10.61 -4.99 -7.26
N LEU A 72 10.97 -3.87 -7.90
CA LEU A 72 11.42 -3.90 -9.29
C LEU A 72 12.76 -4.65 -9.44
N ASP A 73 13.68 -4.49 -8.48
CA ASP A 73 14.94 -5.24 -8.44
C ASP A 73 14.69 -6.74 -8.25
N TRP A 74 13.70 -7.12 -7.43
CA TRP A 74 13.27 -8.52 -7.32
C TRP A 74 12.71 -9.05 -8.64
N LEU A 75 11.84 -8.29 -9.32
CA LEU A 75 11.26 -8.66 -10.62
C LEU A 75 12.30 -8.87 -11.72
N ARG A 76 13.40 -8.08 -11.72
CA ARG A 76 14.51 -8.26 -12.69
C ARG A 76 15.18 -9.63 -12.61
N ASN A 77 15.12 -10.26 -11.44
CA ASN A 77 15.73 -11.57 -11.19
C ASN A 77 14.70 -12.71 -11.27
N HIS A 78 13.46 -12.44 -11.67
CA HIS A 78 12.40 -13.43 -11.77
C HIS A 78 12.18 -13.86 -13.22
N ASP A 79 12.01 -15.17 -13.44
CA ASP A 79 11.74 -15.73 -14.76
C ASP A 79 10.34 -15.32 -15.25
N GLY A 80 10.23 -15.03 -16.55
CA GLY A 80 8.96 -14.65 -17.19
C GLY A 80 8.64 -13.16 -17.16
N ALA A 81 9.50 -12.32 -16.56
CA ALA A 81 9.25 -10.89 -16.51
C ALA A 81 9.47 -10.17 -17.83
N ASN A 82 8.48 -9.37 -18.25
CA ASN A 82 8.57 -8.58 -19.46
C ASN A 82 9.62 -7.47 -19.30
N ALA A 83 10.77 -7.64 -19.94
CA ALA A 83 11.90 -6.72 -19.85
C ALA A 83 11.54 -5.27 -20.24
N ALA A 84 10.67 -5.08 -21.25
CA ALA A 84 10.24 -3.76 -21.68
C ALA A 84 9.38 -3.06 -20.61
N HIS A 85 8.50 -3.81 -19.92
CA HIS A 85 7.72 -3.26 -18.81
C HIS A 85 8.60 -2.93 -17.60
N ILE A 86 9.58 -3.79 -17.28
CA ILE A 86 10.56 -3.52 -16.23
C ILE A 86 11.33 -2.22 -16.53
N GLU A 87 11.82 -2.07 -17.75
CA GLU A 87 12.57 -0.87 -18.15
C GLU A 87 11.68 0.38 -18.12
N ALA A 88 10.44 0.28 -18.61
CA ALA A 88 9.47 1.36 -18.54
C ALA A 88 9.21 1.79 -17.08
N CYS A 89 8.99 0.82 -16.19
CA CYS A 89 8.77 1.03 -14.76
C CYS A 89 9.99 1.70 -14.09
N ALA A 90 11.20 1.25 -14.43
CA ALA A 90 12.45 1.81 -13.90
C ALA A 90 12.61 3.30 -14.22
N ARG A 91 12.17 3.73 -15.41
CA ARG A 91 12.23 5.12 -15.88
C ARG A 91 11.19 6.04 -15.22
N MET A 92 10.30 5.53 -14.37
CA MET A 92 9.20 6.29 -13.76
C MET A 92 9.43 6.65 -12.29
N GLN A 93 10.56 6.30 -11.67
CA GLN A 93 10.73 6.35 -10.20
C GLN A 93 9.59 5.53 -9.53
N PRO A 94 9.65 4.19 -9.64
CA PRO A 94 8.51 3.34 -9.34
C PRO A 94 8.14 3.41 -7.85
N THR A 95 6.87 3.69 -7.60
CA THR A 95 6.25 3.54 -6.27
C THR A 95 5.82 2.09 -6.05
N TYR A 96 5.77 1.67 -4.79
CA TYR A 96 5.38 0.30 -4.44
C TYR A 96 4.03 -0.15 -5.04
N PRO A 97 2.93 0.63 -5.00
CA PRO A 97 1.67 0.24 -5.62
C PRO A 97 1.80 -0.05 -7.13
N VAL A 98 2.54 0.77 -7.88
CA VAL A 98 2.71 0.60 -9.33
C VAL A 98 3.64 -0.56 -9.67
N ALA A 99 4.74 -0.72 -8.92
CA ALA A 99 5.62 -1.87 -9.05
C ALA A 99 4.90 -3.19 -8.71
N PHE A 100 4.03 -3.18 -7.71
CA PHE A 100 3.17 -4.31 -7.38
C PHE A 100 2.18 -4.61 -8.49
N GLY A 101 1.55 -3.57 -9.06
CA GLY A 101 0.70 -3.72 -10.24
C GLY A 101 1.43 -4.41 -11.41
N LEU A 102 2.71 -4.07 -11.64
CA LEU A 102 3.54 -4.75 -12.65
C LEU A 102 3.75 -6.23 -12.30
N ALA A 103 4.11 -6.55 -11.06
CA ALA A 103 4.27 -7.95 -10.62
C ALA A 103 2.97 -8.74 -10.81
N ALA A 104 1.86 -8.20 -10.33
CA ALA A 104 0.54 -8.82 -10.41
C ALA A 104 0.07 -9.00 -11.86
N SER A 105 0.35 -8.04 -12.75
CA SER A 105 -0.07 -8.09 -14.16
C SER A 105 0.49 -9.28 -14.94
N GLN A 106 1.61 -9.84 -14.48
CA GLN A 106 2.28 -10.99 -15.10
C GLN A 106 1.66 -12.33 -14.69
N THR A 107 0.79 -12.33 -13.69
CA THR A 107 0.03 -13.53 -13.29
C THR A 107 -1.32 -13.58 -13.99
N GLU A 108 -1.94 -14.75 -14.02
CA GLU A 108 -3.31 -14.94 -14.54
C GLU A 108 -4.41 -14.58 -13.52
N ALA A 109 -4.05 -14.19 -12.30
CA ALA A 109 -5.02 -13.85 -11.26
C ALA A 109 -5.87 -12.63 -11.64
N ASP A 110 -7.14 -12.62 -11.24
CA ASP A 110 -7.96 -11.43 -11.47
C ASP A 110 -7.50 -10.25 -10.61
N VAL A 111 -7.95 -9.04 -10.96
CA VAL A 111 -7.57 -7.82 -10.23
C VAL A 111 -7.97 -7.89 -8.76
N ARG A 112 -9.12 -8.51 -8.47
CA ARG A 112 -9.66 -8.58 -7.11
C ARG A 112 -8.77 -9.44 -6.22
N ASP A 113 -8.35 -10.60 -6.70
CA ASP A 113 -7.46 -11.51 -5.96
C ASP A 113 -6.09 -10.88 -5.69
N CYS A 114 -5.53 -10.14 -6.66
CA CYS A 114 -4.31 -9.37 -6.45
C CYS A 114 -4.46 -8.30 -5.36
N LEU A 115 -5.60 -7.60 -5.33
CA LEU A 115 -5.88 -6.58 -4.30
C LEU A 115 -6.11 -7.21 -2.93
N LEU A 116 -6.77 -8.36 -2.84
CA LEU A 116 -6.91 -9.11 -1.59
C LEU A 116 -5.54 -9.52 -1.03
N ALA A 117 -4.65 -10.04 -1.88
CA ALA A 117 -3.29 -10.40 -1.49
C ALA A 117 -2.49 -9.20 -0.99
N TYR A 118 -2.55 -8.07 -1.71
CA TYR A 118 -1.89 -6.83 -1.28
C TYR A 118 -2.42 -6.32 0.06
N ALA A 119 -3.76 -6.25 0.21
CA ALA A 119 -4.41 -5.76 1.41
C ALA A 119 -4.11 -6.65 2.63
N PHE A 120 -4.03 -7.97 2.44
CA PHE A 120 -3.67 -8.89 3.50
C PHE A 120 -2.21 -8.72 3.92
N GLY A 121 -1.26 -8.61 2.96
CA GLY A 121 0.14 -8.35 3.28
C GLY A 121 0.36 -7.00 3.99
N TRP A 122 -0.42 -5.97 3.62
CA TRP A 122 -0.46 -4.71 4.36
C TRP A 122 -0.96 -4.92 5.80
N ALA A 123 -2.06 -5.66 5.99
CA ALA A 123 -2.64 -5.93 7.30
C ALA A 123 -1.66 -6.68 8.22
N GLU A 124 -0.95 -7.68 7.69
CA GLU A 124 0.09 -8.39 8.42
C GLU A 124 1.19 -7.44 8.92
N ASN A 125 1.70 -6.57 8.03
CA ASN A 125 2.73 -5.59 8.39
C ASN A 125 2.26 -4.62 9.47
N MET A 126 1.03 -4.11 9.34
CA MET A 126 0.45 -3.18 10.31
C MET A 126 0.21 -3.82 11.68
N VAL A 127 -0.28 -5.06 11.70
CA VAL A 127 -0.47 -5.83 12.94
C VAL A 127 0.87 -6.10 13.62
N GLN A 128 1.93 -6.42 12.86
CA GLN A 128 3.28 -6.59 13.43
C GLN A 128 3.84 -5.28 14.01
N ALA A 129 3.59 -4.14 13.35
CA ALA A 129 3.96 -2.84 13.89
C ALA A 129 3.18 -2.51 15.18
N ALA A 130 1.88 -2.81 15.22
CA ALA A 130 1.03 -2.58 16.39
C ALA A 130 1.47 -3.45 17.59
N ILE A 131 1.81 -4.73 17.37
CA ILE A 131 2.33 -5.62 18.42
C ILE A 131 3.56 -5.02 19.09
N LYS A 132 4.51 -4.50 18.30
CA LYS A 132 5.77 -3.93 18.79
C LYS A 132 5.58 -2.57 19.46
N SER A 133 4.61 -1.78 19.01
CA SER A 133 4.43 -0.39 19.45
C SER A 133 3.45 -0.22 20.62
N VAL A 134 2.43 -1.09 20.71
CA VAL A 134 1.33 -1.05 21.71
C VAL A 134 1.49 -2.15 22.77
N PRO A 135 2.73 -2.61 23.00
CA PRO A 135 3.12 -3.91 23.61
C PRO A 135 2.02 -4.99 23.68
N LEU A 136 1.44 -5.38 22.54
CA LEU A 136 0.39 -6.41 22.50
C LEU A 136 0.99 -7.82 22.43
N GLY A 137 0.26 -8.81 22.96
CA GLY A 137 0.63 -10.22 22.83
C GLY A 137 0.35 -10.80 21.44
N GLN A 138 1.02 -11.90 21.07
CA GLN A 138 0.83 -12.57 19.78
C GLN A 138 -0.62 -12.99 19.53
N SER A 139 -1.33 -13.48 20.55
CA SER A 139 -2.75 -13.84 20.45
C SER A 139 -3.65 -12.64 20.11
N ALA A 140 -3.31 -11.44 20.59
CA ALA A 140 -4.02 -10.21 20.21
C ALA A 140 -3.78 -9.88 18.74
N GLY A 141 -2.52 -9.97 18.27
CA GLY A 141 -2.21 -9.77 16.86
C GLY A 141 -2.98 -10.71 15.92
N GLN A 142 -3.10 -11.99 16.27
CA GLN A 142 -3.89 -12.94 15.47
C GLN A 142 -5.37 -12.57 15.39
N ARG A 143 -5.97 -12.11 16.51
CA ARG A 143 -7.37 -11.63 16.51
C ARG A 143 -7.55 -10.35 15.69
N MET A 144 -6.60 -9.43 15.77
CA MET A 144 -6.58 -8.22 14.95
C MET A 144 -6.52 -8.55 13.46
N LEU A 145 -5.61 -9.46 13.06
CA LEU A 145 -5.47 -9.88 11.68
C LEU A 145 -6.72 -10.61 11.18
N ALA A 146 -7.33 -11.48 12.00
CA ALA A 146 -8.58 -12.14 11.66
C ALA A 146 -9.73 -11.13 11.44
N ARG A 147 -9.80 -10.08 12.28
CA ARG A 147 -10.77 -8.99 12.09
C ARG A 147 -10.52 -8.24 10.78
N LEU A 148 -9.27 -7.90 10.48
CA LEU A 148 -8.91 -7.23 9.21
C LEU A 148 -9.24 -8.10 8.00
N ALA A 149 -8.95 -9.40 8.05
CA ALA A 149 -9.30 -10.34 6.99
C ALA A 149 -10.80 -10.36 6.67
N HIS A 150 -11.65 -10.11 7.67
CA HIS A 150 -13.10 -10.02 7.46
C HIS A 150 -13.55 -8.74 6.75
N VAL A 151 -12.87 -7.60 6.97
CA VAL A 151 -13.25 -6.30 6.40
C VAL A 151 -12.54 -5.96 5.08
N ILE A 152 -11.40 -6.60 4.81
CA ILE A 152 -10.62 -6.44 3.56
C ILE A 152 -11.47 -6.60 2.29
N PRO A 153 -12.35 -7.62 2.14
CA PRO A 153 -13.14 -7.77 0.92
C PRO A 153 -14.02 -6.56 0.58
N ALA A 154 -14.59 -5.90 1.59
CA ALA A 154 -15.42 -4.71 1.38
C ALA A 154 -14.57 -3.50 0.96
N ALA A 155 -13.39 -3.34 1.56
CA ALA A 155 -12.42 -2.32 1.18
C ALA A 155 -11.94 -2.49 -0.27
N VAL A 156 -11.60 -3.72 -0.67
CA VAL A 156 -11.21 -4.06 -2.05
C VAL A 156 -12.36 -3.76 -3.02
N GLY A 157 -13.59 -4.16 -2.70
CA GLY A 157 -14.76 -3.86 -3.52
C GLY A 157 -14.94 -2.36 -3.74
N SER A 158 -14.75 -1.55 -2.69
CA SER A 158 -14.80 -0.08 -2.78
C SER A 158 -13.68 0.48 -3.65
N ALA A 159 -12.45 0.00 -3.47
CA ALA A 159 -11.28 0.45 -4.23
C ALA A 159 -11.39 0.18 -5.74
N MET A 160 -11.98 -0.96 -6.12
CA MET A 160 -12.20 -1.33 -7.52
C MET A 160 -13.21 -0.45 -8.25
N GLN A 161 -14.14 0.16 -7.52
CA GLN A 161 -15.18 1.03 -8.08
C GLN A 161 -14.80 2.52 -8.04
N LEU A 162 -13.65 2.86 -7.45
CA LEU A 162 -13.27 4.25 -7.23
C LEU A 162 -12.68 4.89 -8.51
N PRO A 163 -13.34 5.91 -9.09
CA PRO A 163 -12.81 6.63 -10.24
C PRO A 163 -11.65 7.56 -9.84
N ASP A 164 -10.97 8.13 -10.83
CA ASP A 164 -9.78 8.98 -10.61
C ASP A 164 -10.07 10.25 -9.81
N ASP A 165 -11.20 10.89 -10.08
CA ASP A 165 -11.64 12.14 -9.47
C ASP A 165 -12.08 11.96 -8.01
N GLU A 166 -12.36 10.73 -7.59
CA GLU A 166 -12.67 10.38 -6.21
C GLU A 166 -11.50 9.77 -5.44
N ARG A 167 -10.34 9.52 -6.09
CA ARG A 167 -9.16 8.98 -5.42
C ARG A 167 -8.61 9.98 -4.40
N GLN A 168 -8.35 9.51 -3.18
CA GLN A 168 -7.95 10.37 -2.07
C GLN A 168 -6.77 9.80 -1.30
N ALA A 169 -5.84 10.68 -0.92
CA ALA A 169 -4.78 10.40 0.05
C ALA A 169 -4.94 11.24 1.33
N PHE A 170 -6.11 11.85 1.54
CA PHE A 170 -6.32 12.82 2.60
C PHE A 170 -6.50 12.13 3.96
N SER A 171 -5.43 12.08 4.74
CA SER A 171 -5.43 11.56 6.11
C SER A 171 -4.71 12.55 7.03
N PRO A 172 -5.30 13.72 7.33
CA PRO A 172 -4.59 14.87 7.91
C PRO A 172 -3.94 14.55 9.27
N MET A 173 -4.61 13.76 10.11
CA MET A 173 -4.02 13.33 11.39
C MET A 173 -2.84 12.38 11.19
N LEU A 174 -2.88 11.51 10.18
CA LEU A 174 -1.75 10.65 9.83
C LEU A 174 -0.58 11.49 9.28
N ALA A 175 -0.86 12.48 8.42
CA ALA A 175 0.13 13.41 7.90
C ALA A 175 0.88 14.11 9.04
N ILE A 176 0.14 14.69 9.99
CA ILE A 176 0.71 15.39 11.15
C ILE A 176 1.57 14.43 11.99
N LEU A 177 1.07 13.23 12.29
CA LEU A 177 1.83 12.24 13.07
C LEU A 177 3.08 11.75 12.34
N SER A 178 3.00 11.59 11.02
CA SER A 178 4.15 11.23 10.19
C SER A 178 5.18 12.36 10.14
N SER A 179 4.79 13.62 9.97
CA SER A 179 5.73 14.75 10.04
C SER A 179 6.38 14.89 11.41
N GLN A 180 5.66 14.56 12.50
CA GLN A 180 6.25 14.49 13.83
C GLN A 180 7.28 13.36 13.93
N HIS A 181 6.99 12.18 13.35
CA HIS A 181 7.90 11.04 13.33
C HIS A 181 9.26 11.37 12.68
N GLU A 182 9.30 12.24 11.67
CA GLU A 182 10.54 12.71 11.04
C GLU A 182 11.52 13.38 12.04
N THR A 183 10.99 13.96 13.12
CA THR A 183 11.76 14.71 14.13
C THR A 183 11.89 14.00 15.48
N GLN A 184 11.38 12.77 15.60
CA GLN A 184 11.45 12.01 16.86
C GLN A 184 12.89 11.61 17.19
N TYR A 185 13.29 11.85 18.44
CA TYR A 185 14.63 11.53 18.94
C TYR A 185 14.91 10.02 18.99
N SER A 186 13.93 9.21 19.40
CA SER A 186 14.04 7.76 19.48
C SER A 186 12.98 7.11 18.59
N ARG A 187 13.43 6.29 17.63
CA ARG A 187 12.57 5.68 16.61
C ARG A 187 12.88 4.20 16.46
N LEU A 188 11.82 3.38 16.44
CA LEU A 188 11.90 1.94 16.18
C LEU A 188 11.72 1.62 14.69
N PHE A 189 11.00 2.47 13.96
CA PHE A 189 10.67 2.32 12.54
C PHE A 189 11.26 3.47 11.73
N ARG A 190 11.40 3.27 10.42
CA ARG A 190 11.99 4.25 9.50
C ARG A 190 10.99 5.29 8.98
N SER A 191 9.70 5.02 9.12
CA SER A 191 8.55 5.80 8.65
C SER A 191 7.27 5.19 9.24
#